data_AF-A0A8T4P0D2-F1
#
_entry.id   AF-A0A8T4P0D2-F1
#
_cell.length_a   1.000
_cell.length_b   1.000
_cell.length_c   1.000
_cell.angle_alpha   90.00
_cell.angle_beta   90.00
_cell.angle_gamma   90.00
#
_symmetry.space_group_name_H-M   'P 1'
#
loop_
_entity.id
_entity.type
_entity.pdbx_description
1 polymer ?
#
loop_
_entity_poly.entity_id
_entity_poly.type
_entity_poly.pdbx_seq_one_letter_code
_entity_poly.pdbx_strand_id
1 'polypeptide(L)'
;MVKQGYLRTVEAIIALVIILGVVFVALPRKEPGVIKVPYAVGDVQDMIKTQIMSDNSLKECIAKNEPSTGDCDSSTPPIDSPLDKVGGVISGIIDANVAFKNSYEHAYTICDKPTCLCDGICKKYLDLRGPSDINSNVFMSDVFVGGAVTGGKNKIVRFWIWKK
;
A
#
# COMPACT_ATOMS: atom_id res chain seq x y z
N MET A 1 -8.11 35.67 -55.85
CA MET A 1 -8.92 36.15 -54.71
C MET A 1 -9.25 35.06 -53.69
N VAL A 2 -8.42 34.02 -53.52
CA VAL A 2 -8.73 32.81 -52.71
C VAL A 2 -8.12 32.88 -51.28
N LYS A 3 -7.20 33.81 -51.03
CA LYS A 3 -6.41 33.86 -49.77
C LYS A 3 -7.17 34.38 -48.54
N GLN A 4 -8.27 35.12 -48.71
CA GLN A 4 -9.02 35.68 -47.58
C GLN A 4 -9.91 34.65 -46.87
N GLY A 5 -10.39 33.62 -47.58
CA GLY A 5 -11.19 32.55 -46.97
C GLY A 5 -10.37 31.68 -46.01
N TYR A 6 -9.15 31.33 -46.40
CA TYR A 6 -8.26 30.49 -45.61
C TYR A 6 -7.89 31.11 -44.24
N LEU A 7 -7.63 32.42 -44.22
CA LEU A 7 -7.28 33.15 -42.98
C LEU A 7 -8.44 33.14 -41.97
N ARG A 8 -9.69 33.28 -42.43
CA ARG A 8 -10.87 33.23 -41.56
C ARG A 8 -11.09 31.82 -40.97
N THR A 9 -10.80 30.77 -41.74
CA THR A 9 -10.91 29.39 -41.24
C THR A 9 -9.86 29.08 -40.19
N VAL A 10 -8.62 29.55 -40.38
CA VAL A 10 -7.53 29.36 -39.41
C VAL A 10 -7.83 30.09 -38.10
N GLU A 11 -8.35 31.32 -38.16
CA GLU A 11 -8.75 32.08 -36.97
C GLU A 11 -9.83 31.36 -36.16
N ALA A 12 -10.84 30.79 -36.83
CA ALA A 12 -11.89 30.02 -36.17
C ALA A 12 -11.35 28.75 -35.47
N ILE A 13 -10.37 28.07 -36.08
CA ILE A 13 -9.74 26.89 -35.48
C ILE A 13 -8.94 27.28 -34.24
N ILE A 14 -8.18 28.38 -34.30
CA ILE A 14 -7.40 28.87 -33.15
C ILE A 14 -8.34 29.24 -32.00
N ALA A 15 -9.44 29.95 -32.29
CA ALA A 15 -10.45 30.30 -31.29
C ALA A 15 -11.06 29.04 -30.64
N LEU A 16 -11.38 28.01 -31.43
CA LEU A 16 -11.89 26.73 -30.92
C LEU A 16 -10.89 26.05 -29.98
N VAL A 17 -9.60 26.01 -30.36
CA VAL A 17 -8.54 25.40 -29.55
C VAL A 17 -8.36 26.14 -28.23
N ILE A 18 -8.40 27.47 -28.25
CA ILE A 18 -8.32 28.29 -27.04
C ILE A 18 -9.51 28.02 -26.12
N ILE A 19 -10.74 27.99 -26.66
CA ILE A 19 -11.95 27.69 -25.89
C ILE A 19 -11.86 26.30 -25.27
N LEU A 20 -11.46 25.28 -26.02
CA LEU A 20 -11.27 23.93 -25.51
C LEU A 20 -10.21 23.89 -24.41
N GLY A 21 -9.08 24.58 -24.59
CA GLY A 21 -8.03 24.70 -23.58
C GLY A 21 -8.55 25.29 -22.27
N VAL A 22 -9.34 26.38 -22.35
CA VAL A 22 -9.96 26.99 -21.18
C VAL A 22 -10.94 26.02 -20.51
N VAL A 23 -11.75 25.29 -21.27
CA VAL A 23 -12.69 24.30 -20.73
C VAL A 23 -11.95 23.20 -19.96
N PHE A 24 -10.85 22.66 -20.51
CA PHE A 24 -10.06 21.63 -19.83
C PHE A 24 -9.33 22.12 -18.57
N VAL A 25 -8.93 23.40 -18.52
CA VAL A 25 -8.28 24.00 -17.36
C VAL A 25 -9.29 24.42 -16.29
N ALA A 26 -10.45 24.95 -16.70
CA ALA A 26 -11.46 25.49 -15.80
C ALA A 26 -12.45 24.43 -15.28
N LEU A 27 -12.59 23.29 -15.97
CA LEU A 27 -13.40 22.18 -15.46
C LEU A 27 -12.76 21.63 -14.17
N PRO A 28 -13.45 21.70 -13.02
CA PRO A 28 -12.97 21.07 -11.81
C PRO A 28 -12.84 19.58 -12.09
N ARG A 29 -11.61 19.06 -11.99
CA ARG A 29 -11.42 17.61 -12.00
C ARG A 29 -12.22 17.07 -10.84
N LYS A 30 -13.16 16.15 -11.11
CA LYS A 30 -13.75 15.34 -10.04
C LYS A 30 -12.58 14.67 -9.35
N GLU A 31 -12.27 15.12 -8.13
CA GLU A 31 -11.34 14.40 -7.30
C GLU A 31 -11.86 12.96 -7.23
N PRO A 32 -11.04 11.94 -7.54
CA PRO A 32 -11.43 10.57 -7.26
C PRO A 32 -11.85 10.56 -5.79
N GLY A 33 -13.10 10.20 -5.53
CA GLY A 33 -13.72 10.38 -4.22
C GLY A 33 -12.76 9.88 -3.15
N VAL A 34 -12.31 10.77 -2.27
CA VAL A 34 -11.30 10.43 -1.26
C VAL A 34 -11.93 9.39 -0.35
N ILE A 35 -11.54 8.13 -0.56
CA ILE A 35 -11.99 7.01 0.26
C ILE A 35 -11.35 7.20 1.62
N LYS A 36 -12.12 7.74 2.57
CA LYS A 36 -11.65 7.91 3.94
C LYS A 36 -11.37 6.52 4.51
N VAL A 37 -10.17 6.35 5.05
CA VAL A 37 -9.80 5.14 5.79
C VAL A 37 -10.81 4.98 6.94
N PRO A 38 -11.51 3.83 7.04
CA PRO A 38 -12.42 3.60 8.16
C PRO A 38 -11.66 3.73 9.48
N TYR A 39 -12.30 4.35 10.48
CA TYR A 39 -11.67 4.63 11.78
C TYR A 39 -11.01 3.38 12.39
N ALA A 40 -11.71 2.25 12.39
CA ALA A 40 -11.17 0.99 12.89
C ALA A 40 -9.90 0.53 12.14
N VAL A 41 -9.79 0.82 10.84
CA VAL A 41 -8.61 0.48 10.04
C VAL A 41 -7.45 1.39 10.42
N GLY A 42 -7.70 2.68 10.58
CA GLY A 42 -6.70 3.64 11.06
C GLY A 42 -6.12 3.23 12.42
N ASP A 43 -6.98 2.92 13.39
CA ASP A 43 -6.56 2.51 14.74
C ASP A 43 -5.67 1.27 14.70
N VAL A 44 -6.06 0.23 13.95
CA VAL A 44 -5.26 -0.99 13.80
C VAL A 44 -3.91 -0.70 13.12
N GLN A 45 -3.89 0.13 12.08
CA GLN A 45 -2.65 0.54 11.43
C GLN A 45 -1.71 1.25 12.40
N ASP A 46 -2.24 2.10 13.28
CA ASP A 46 -1.44 2.84 14.25
C ASP A 46 -0.97 1.95 15.41
N MET A 47 -1.78 0.98 15.85
CA MET A 47 -1.35 -0.05 16.80
C MET A 47 -0.18 -0.88 16.24
N ILE A 48 -0.27 -1.33 14.98
CA ILE A 48 0.80 -2.08 14.31
C ILE A 48 2.08 -1.24 14.25
N LYS A 49 1.99 0.02 13.79
CA LYS A 49 3.14 0.94 13.75
C LYS A 49 3.76 1.10 15.13
N THR A 50 2.94 1.29 16.16
CA THR A 50 3.39 1.54 17.53
C THR A 50 4.11 0.31 18.09
N GLN A 51 3.58 -0.89 17.84
CA GLN A 51 4.21 -2.13 18.29
C GLN A 51 5.55 -2.37 17.59
N ILE A 52 5.63 -2.13 16.27
CA ILE A 52 6.88 -2.24 15.52
C ILE A 52 7.92 -1.24 16.00
N MET A 53 7.52 0.00 16.29
CA MET A 53 8.46 1.04 16.70
C MET A 53 8.93 0.91 18.15
N SER A 54 8.08 0.36 19.04
CA SER A 54 8.38 0.20 20.46
C SER A 54 9.21 -1.06 20.78
N ASP A 55 9.03 -2.13 20.03
CA ASP A 55 9.73 -3.40 20.27
C ASP A 55 11.10 -3.43 19.58
N ASN A 56 12.17 -3.29 20.36
CA ASN A 56 13.53 -3.39 19.84
C ASN A 56 13.83 -4.75 19.22
N SER A 57 13.35 -5.84 19.82
CA SER A 57 13.58 -7.20 19.29
C SER A 57 12.93 -7.40 17.92
N LEU A 58 11.76 -6.78 17.72
CA LEU A 58 11.05 -6.83 16.44
C LEU A 58 11.77 -6.01 15.38
N LYS A 59 12.23 -4.79 15.73
CA LYS A 59 13.06 -3.97 14.83
C LYS A 59 14.34 -4.69 14.43
N GLU A 60 14.99 -5.37 15.37
CA GLU A 60 16.18 -6.16 15.09
C GLU A 60 15.90 -7.31 14.13
N CYS A 61 14.78 -8.02 14.34
CA CYS A 61 14.37 -9.04 13.38
C CYS A 61 14.19 -8.41 11.99
N ILE A 62 13.36 -7.38 11.87
CA ILE A 62 13.00 -6.77 10.58
C ILE A 62 14.27 -6.32 9.85
N ALA A 63 15.22 -5.71 10.56
CA ALA A 63 16.50 -5.27 10.00
C ALA A 63 17.38 -6.43 9.49
N LYS A 64 17.33 -7.61 10.13
CA LYS A 64 18.10 -8.81 9.77
C LYS A 64 17.42 -9.65 8.69
N ASN A 65 16.12 -9.50 8.50
CA ASN A 65 15.31 -10.31 7.60
C ASN A 65 15.63 -10.05 6.12
N GLU A 66 15.72 -11.12 5.32
CA GLU A 66 15.80 -10.99 3.87
C GLU A 66 14.40 -10.72 3.26
N PRO A 67 14.30 -9.90 2.20
CA PRO A 67 13.01 -9.45 1.65
C PRO A 67 12.06 -10.56 1.18
N SER A 68 12.57 -11.78 0.99
CA SER A 68 11.86 -12.92 0.42
C SER A 68 11.43 -13.97 1.45
N THR A 69 11.95 -13.93 2.67
CA THR A 69 11.71 -15.01 3.65
C THR A 69 10.70 -14.63 4.72
N GLY A 70 10.59 -13.35 5.11
CA GLY A 70 9.77 -12.92 6.26
C GLY A 70 10.23 -13.50 7.60
N ASP A 71 11.01 -14.58 7.59
CA ASP A 71 11.30 -15.39 8.75
C ASP A 71 12.30 -14.74 9.71
N CYS A 72 11.81 -14.42 10.89
CA CYS A 72 12.61 -13.96 12.02
C CYS A 72 13.40 -15.08 12.70
N ASP A 73 13.21 -16.34 12.27
CA ASP A 73 13.87 -17.50 12.83
C ASP A 73 14.77 -18.15 11.78
N SER A 74 16.08 -17.95 11.90
CA SER A 74 17.08 -18.36 10.90
C SER A 74 17.38 -19.87 10.90
N SER A 75 16.41 -20.74 11.19
CA SER A 75 16.67 -22.17 11.40
C SER A 75 15.76 -23.17 10.69
N THR A 76 14.75 -22.77 9.92
CA THR A 76 13.90 -23.73 9.18
C THR A 76 13.50 -23.26 7.77
N PRO A 77 13.43 -24.16 6.77
CA PRO A 77 13.04 -23.82 5.40
C PRO A 77 11.52 -23.51 5.29
N PRO A 78 11.10 -22.72 4.27
CA PRO A 78 9.79 -22.08 4.24
C PRO A 78 8.75 -22.99 3.59
N ILE A 79 8.12 -23.89 4.35
CA ILE A 79 6.96 -24.65 3.87
C ILE A 79 5.98 -24.79 5.05
N ASP A 80 4.84 -24.10 4.94
CA ASP A 80 3.60 -24.28 5.70
C ASP A 80 3.50 -23.80 7.16
N SER A 81 4.45 -23.03 7.70
CA SER A 81 4.35 -22.58 9.11
C SER A 81 3.66 -21.20 9.26
N PRO A 82 2.64 -21.07 10.13
CA PRO A 82 2.02 -19.78 10.41
C PRO A 82 3.02 -18.89 11.16
N LEU A 83 3.22 -17.68 10.62
CA LEU A 83 3.65 -16.48 11.33
C LEU A 83 5.14 -16.46 11.75
N ASP A 84 5.95 -15.80 10.91
CA ASP A 84 7.15 -15.12 11.40
C ASP A 84 6.77 -14.16 12.56
N LYS A 85 7.71 -13.79 13.45
CA LYS A 85 7.40 -12.93 14.61
C LYS A 85 6.68 -11.62 14.23
N VAL A 86 6.93 -11.07 13.04
CA VAL A 86 6.29 -9.85 12.52
C VAL A 86 4.83 -10.14 12.14
N GLY A 87 4.59 -11.23 11.42
CA GLY A 87 3.27 -11.72 11.09
C GLY A 87 2.45 -12.04 12.33
N GLY A 88 3.07 -12.66 13.34
CA GLY A 88 2.45 -12.97 14.63
C GLY A 88 1.99 -11.71 15.35
N VAL A 89 2.81 -10.65 15.33
CA VAL A 89 2.44 -9.35 15.89
C VAL A 89 1.32 -8.69 15.09
N ILE A 90 1.42 -8.63 13.77
CA ILE A 90 0.41 -8.02 12.89
C ILE A 90 -0.93 -8.75 13.03
N SER A 91 -0.91 -10.07 12.91
CA SER A 91 -2.10 -10.91 13.02
C SER A 91 -2.65 -10.90 14.44
N GLY A 92 -1.79 -10.91 15.47
CA GLY A 92 -2.22 -10.81 16.86
C GLY A 92 -2.95 -9.50 17.18
N ILE A 93 -2.47 -8.36 16.65
CA ILE A 93 -3.16 -7.07 16.79
C ILE A 93 -4.51 -7.09 16.06
N ILE A 94 -4.56 -7.68 14.87
CA ILE A 94 -5.80 -7.78 14.08
C ILE A 94 -6.82 -8.72 14.75
N ASP A 95 -6.38 -9.87 15.24
CA ASP A 95 -7.21 -10.87 15.91
C ASP A 95 -7.72 -10.39 17.28
N ALA A 96 -6.94 -9.57 18.00
CA ALA A 96 -7.36 -8.94 19.24
C ALA A 96 -8.49 -7.91 19.01
N ASN A 97 -8.59 -7.34 17.81
CA ASN A 97 -9.66 -6.45 17.42
C ASN A 97 -10.83 -7.24 16.81
N VAL A 98 -11.77 -7.70 17.65
CA VAL A 98 -12.90 -8.57 17.25
C VAL A 98 -13.73 -7.99 16.10
N ALA A 99 -13.93 -6.66 16.08
CA ALA A 99 -14.63 -5.97 14.98
C ALA A 99 -13.90 -6.11 13.64
N PHE A 100 -12.58 -6.27 13.69
CA PHE A 100 -11.68 -6.35 12.55
C PHE A 100 -11.60 -7.77 12.00
N LYS A 101 -11.38 -8.75 12.87
CA LYS A 101 -11.24 -10.17 12.55
C LYS A 101 -12.35 -10.72 11.64
N ASN A 102 -13.59 -10.30 11.90
CA ASN A 102 -14.74 -10.82 11.16
C ASN A 102 -15.03 -10.06 9.86
N SER A 103 -14.53 -8.84 9.72
CA SER A 103 -14.91 -7.94 8.63
C SER A 103 -13.79 -7.65 7.63
N TYR A 104 -12.55 -7.90 8.02
CA TYR A 104 -11.36 -7.53 7.26
C TYR A 104 -10.40 -8.70 7.10
N GLU A 105 -9.63 -8.64 6.04
CA GLU A 105 -8.48 -9.48 5.75
C GLU A 105 -7.25 -8.60 5.61
N HIS A 106 -6.08 -9.24 5.76
CA HIS A 106 -4.81 -8.56 5.73
C HIS A 106 -3.71 -9.40 5.11
N ALA A 107 -2.70 -8.69 4.61
CA ALA A 107 -1.41 -9.22 4.21
C ALA A 107 -0.30 -8.25 4.60
N TYR A 108 0.93 -8.73 4.68
CA TYR A 108 2.10 -7.88 4.88
C TYR A 108 3.30 -8.43 4.12
N THR A 109 4.31 -7.59 3.97
CA THR A 109 5.61 -7.94 3.42
C THR A 109 6.70 -7.06 4.05
N ILE A 110 7.95 -7.50 3.95
CA ILE A 110 9.12 -6.75 4.40
C ILE A 110 10.00 -6.46 3.18
N CYS A 111 10.26 -5.19 2.95
CA CYS A 111 10.90 -4.69 1.74
C CYS A 111 12.22 -3.98 2.06
N ASP A 112 13.17 -4.04 1.14
CA ASP A 112 14.41 -3.26 1.16
C ASP A 112 14.32 -2.00 0.27
N LYS A 113 13.25 -1.88 -0.54
CA LYS A 113 13.01 -0.79 -1.48
C LYS A 113 11.56 -0.29 -1.43
N PRO A 114 11.32 0.99 -1.75
CA PRO A 114 9.97 1.58 -1.74
C PRO A 114 9.03 1.00 -2.81
N THR A 115 9.60 0.51 -3.93
CA THR A 115 8.87 -0.07 -5.06
C THR A 115 8.48 -1.53 -4.85
N CYS A 116 8.58 -2.03 -3.62
CA CYS A 116 8.19 -3.37 -3.26
C CYS A 116 6.67 -3.49 -3.28
N LEU A 117 6.17 -3.81 -4.47
CA LEU A 117 4.82 -4.33 -4.64
C LEU A 117 4.82 -5.78 -4.15
N CYS A 118 3.65 -6.24 -3.74
CA CYS A 118 3.40 -7.60 -3.30
C CYS A 118 3.81 -8.60 -4.40
N ASP A 119 5.05 -9.09 -4.37
CA ASP A 119 5.61 -10.07 -5.30
C ASP A 119 5.75 -11.44 -4.62
N GLY A 120 5.96 -12.49 -5.42
CA GLY A 120 6.19 -13.85 -4.91
C GLY A 120 5.10 -14.38 -3.96
N ILE A 121 5.47 -14.62 -2.70
CA ILE A 121 4.60 -15.17 -1.64
C ILE A 121 3.43 -14.23 -1.36
N CYS A 122 3.69 -12.93 -1.33
CA CYS A 122 2.66 -11.93 -1.12
C CYS A 122 1.67 -11.96 -2.30
N LYS A 123 2.15 -12.04 -3.54
CA LYS A 123 1.28 -12.18 -4.73
C LYS A 123 0.46 -13.45 -4.65
N LYS A 124 1.04 -14.59 -4.25
CA LYS A 124 0.30 -15.84 -4.04
C LYS A 124 -0.75 -15.69 -2.93
N TYR A 125 -0.46 -14.95 -1.86
CA TYR A 125 -1.42 -14.65 -0.79
C TYR A 125 -2.54 -13.70 -1.25
N LEU A 126 -2.25 -12.67 -2.05
CA LEU A 126 -3.26 -11.82 -2.67
C LEU A 126 -4.04 -12.54 -3.78
N ASP A 127 -3.44 -13.48 -4.51
CA ASP A 127 -4.13 -14.28 -5.51
C ASP A 127 -5.06 -15.31 -4.84
N LEU A 128 -4.74 -15.77 -3.62
CA LEU A 128 -5.52 -16.75 -2.85
C LEU A 128 -6.51 -16.13 -1.85
N ARG A 129 -6.20 -14.95 -1.31
CA ARG A 129 -6.95 -14.26 -0.24
C ARG A 129 -7.10 -12.77 -0.48
N GLY A 130 -6.64 -12.24 -1.60
CA GLY A 130 -6.83 -10.82 -1.91
C GLY A 130 -8.32 -10.49 -2.03
N PRO A 131 -8.63 -9.19 -2.17
CA PRO A 131 -10.01 -8.75 -2.28
C PRO A 131 -10.78 -9.56 -3.32
N SER A 132 -11.85 -10.21 -2.86
CA SER A 132 -12.73 -11.07 -3.66
C SER A 132 -13.46 -10.29 -4.76
N ASP A 133 -13.61 -8.98 -4.57
CA ASP A 133 -14.23 -8.03 -5.50
C ASP A 133 -13.19 -7.00 -5.99
N ILE A 134 -13.19 -6.75 -7.30
CA ILE A 134 -12.35 -5.72 -7.95
C ILE A 134 -12.66 -4.30 -7.44
N ASN A 135 -13.82 -4.11 -6.79
CA ASN A 135 -14.26 -2.85 -6.21
C ASN A 135 -13.89 -2.69 -4.73
N SER A 136 -13.22 -3.67 -4.12
CA SER A 136 -12.85 -3.58 -2.71
C SER A 136 -11.73 -2.57 -2.48
N ASN A 137 -11.92 -1.74 -1.46
CA ASN A 137 -10.92 -0.78 -1.04
C ASN A 137 -9.80 -1.47 -0.27
N VAL A 138 -8.57 -1.29 -0.74
CA VAL A 138 -7.35 -1.77 -0.07
C VAL A 138 -6.69 -0.59 0.63
N PHE A 139 -6.60 -0.69 1.96
CA PHE A 139 -5.94 0.29 2.81
C PHE A 139 -4.52 -0.17 3.09
N MET A 140 -3.54 0.58 2.58
CA MET A 140 -2.11 0.28 2.72
C MET A 140 -1.48 1.19 3.78
N SER A 141 -0.54 0.64 4.56
CA SER A 141 0.33 1.44 5.42
C SER A 141 1.76 0.88 5.41
N ASP A 142 2.70 1.79 5.65
CA ASP A 142 4.13 1.50 5.66
C ASP A 142 4.74 1.87 7.02
N VAL A 143 5.66 1.04 7.51
CA VAL A 143 6.49 1.32 8.68
C VAL A 143 7.95 1.28 8.26
N PHE A 144 8.65 2.40 8.41
CA PHE A 144 10.08 2.49 8.13
C PHE A 144 10.87 2.06 9.36
N VAL A 145 11.63 0.98 9.23
CA VAL A 145 12.51 0.50 10.28
C VAL A 145 13.94 0.85 9.90
N GLY A 146 14.50 1.83 10.63
CA GLY A 146 15.85 2.32 10.44
C GLY A 146 16.90 1.31 10.94
N GLY A 147 17.91 1.06 10.13
CA GLY A 147 19.02 0.17 10.49
C GLY A 147 19.99 0.71 11.53
N ALA A 148 19.82 1.97 11.96
CA ALA A 148 20.73 2.66 12.88
C ALA A 148 20.88 1.96 14.25
N VAL A 149 19.89 1.17 14.66
CA VAL A 149 19.93 0.41 15.92
C VAL A 149 20.76 -0.88 15.79
N THR A 150 20.96 -1.41 14.58
CA THR A 150 21.52 -2.75 14.34
C THR A 150 22.68 -2.82 13.34
N GLY A 151 23.06 -1.69 12.72
CA GLY A 151 23.98 -1.69 11.58
C GLY A 151 23.39 -2.35 10.31
N GLY A 152 22.09 -2.68 10.32
CA GLY A 152 21.38 -3.29 9.20
C GLY A 152 21.00 -2.28 8.10
N LYS A 153 20.47 -2.77 6.98
CA LYS A 153 19.89 -1.91 5.95
C LYS A 153 18.52 -1.40 6.41
N ASN A 154 18.12 -0.21 5.94
CA ASN A 154 16.75 0.28 6.17
C ASN A 154 15.74 -0.67 5.51
N LYS A 155 14.65 -0.94 6.22
CA LYS A 155 13.58 -1.82 5.76
C LYS A 155 12.24 -1.13 5.86
N ILE A 156 11.30 -1.59 5.06
CA ILE A 156 9.91 -1.12 5.04
C ILE A 156 9.03 -2.32 5.33
N VAL A 157 8.29 -2.27 6.43
CA VAL A 157 7.18 -3.22 6.65
C VAL A 157 5.96 -2.61 5.99
N ARG A 158 5.47 -3.23 4.94
CA ARG A 158 4.27 -2.82 4.23
C ARG A 158 3.15 -3.79 4.55
N PHE A 159 1.98 -3.27 4.86
CA PHE A 159 0.82 -4.09 5.14
C PHE A 159 -0.43 -3.51 4.49
N TRP A 160 -1.31 -4.44 4.10
CA TRP A 160 -2.53 -4.17 3.38
C TRP A 160 -3.69 -4.75 4.16
N ILE A 161 -4.79 -3.99 4.21
CA ILE A 161 -6.02 -4.38 4.86
C ILE A 161 -7.16 -4.11 3.88
N TRP A 162 -8.02 -5.10 3.64
CA TRP A 162 -9.22 -4.94 2.82
C TRP A 162 -10.42 -5.55 3.53
N LYS A 163 -11.62 -5.11 3.15
CA LYS A 163 -12.85 -5.70 3.64
C LYS A 163 -13.05 -7.06 2.93
N LYS A 164 -13.48 -8.07 3.68
CA LYS A 164 -13.89 -9.37 3.15
C LYS A 164 -15.03 -9.25 2.14
#